data_AF-A0A2A9M7B4-F1
#
_entry.id   AF-A0A2A9M7B4-F1
#
_cell.length_a   1.000
_cell.length_b   1.000
_cell.length_c   1.000
_cell.angle_alpha   90.00
_cell.angle_beta   90.00
_cell.angle_gamma   90.00
#
_symmetry.space_group_name_H-M   'P 1'
#
loop_
_entity.id
_entity.type
_entity.pdbx_description
1 polymer ?
#
loop_
_entity_poly.entity_id
_entity_poly.type
_entity_poly.pdbx_seq_one_letter_code
_entity_poly.pdbx_strand_id
1 'polypeptide(L)'
;MKRVLTSFCLLAFLVVGANAASFTVDYPASITATTVAKHELYGNETCTLKSVPPKASGRVVTDPAELSLKAYPLKGDECDLTGAQTWATLFPKASANFDFASTALKLSDITLKMPPQGGGEGYCFVLKDTTSQHTTTYQVKAHAVRTAAAVIPFVGALSLVLLNMYS
;
A
#
# COMPACT_ATOMS: atom_id res chain seq x y z
N MET A 1 -34.59 -45.24 -6.23
CA MET A 1 -33.61 -44.56 -7.11
C MET A 1 -34.03 -43.09 -7.29
N LYS A 2 -33.13 -42.14 -6.95
CA LYS A 2 -33.02 -40.74 -7.47
C LYS A 2 -34.26 -39.81 -7.27
N ARG A 3 -34.16 -38.53 -6.87
CA ARG A 3 -33.05 -37.59 -6.60
C ARG A 3 -33.65 -36.42 -5.78
N VAL A 4 -32.90 -35.98 -4.77
CA VAL A 4 -33.07 -34.72 -4.04
C VAL A 4 -32.69 -33.55 -4.96
N LEU A 5 -33.47 -32.46 -4.96
CA LEU A 5 -32.98 -31.15 -5.38
C LEU A 5 -33.66 -30.05 -4.52
N THR A 6 -33.01 -29.74 -3.40
CA THR A 6 -33.25 -28.53 -2.60
C THR A 6 -32.64 -27.33 -3.32
N SER A 7 -33.48 -26.35 -3.62
CA SER A 7 -33.14 -25.09 -4.26
C SER A 7 -32.34 -24.19 -3.31
N PHE A 8 -31.06 -24.00 -3.63
CA PHE A 8 -30.19 -22.97 -3.05
C PHE A 8 -29.80 -21.98 -4.16
N CYS A 9 -30.25 -20.73 -4.05
CA CYS A 9 -29.67 -19.55 -4.69
C CYS A 9 -29.97 -18.40 -3.72
N LEU A 10 -29.11 -18.02 -2.77
CA LEU A 10 -27.76 -17.45 -2.91
C LEU A 10 -27.79 -16.15 -3.75
N LEU A 11 -28.43 -15.12 -3.20
CA LEU A 11 -28.21 -13.73 -3.61
C LEU A 11 -26.98 -13.22 -2.86
N ALA A 12 -25.84 -13.33 -3.54
CA ALA A 12 -24.57 -12.78 -3.11
C ALA A 12 -24.65 -11.25 -3.05
N PHE A 13 -24.39 -10.71 -1.87
CA PHE A 13 -24.03 -9.31 -1.68
C PHE A 13 -22.73 -9.02 -2.46
N LEU A 14 -22.82 -8.37 -3.62
CA LEU A 14 -21.67 -7.75 -4.29
C LEU A 14 -21.48 -6.34 -3.72
N VAL A 15 -20.96 -6.28 -2.50
CA VAL A 15 -20.28 -5.07 -2.01
C VAL A 15 -18.84 -5.18 -2.51
N VAL A 16 -18.59 -4.81 -3.76
CA VAL A 16 -17.22 -4.60 -4.24
C VAL A 16 -16.80 -3.21 -3.79
N GLY A 17 -16.51 -3.11 -2.49
CA GLY A 17 -15.80 -1.97 -1.94
C GLY A 17 -14.40 -1.96 -2.51
N ALA A 18 -14.05 -0.91 -3.24
CA ALA A 18 -12.68 -0.59 -3.58
C ALA A 18 -11.94 -0.23 -2.28
N ASN A 19 -11.39 -1.23 -1.59
CA ASN A 19 -10.48 -0.99 -0.48
C ASN A 19 -9.16 -0.48 -1.07
N ALA A 20 -8.89 0.81 -0.93
CA ALA A 20 -7.53 1.34 -1.03
C ALA A 20 -6.72 0.70 0.10
N ALA A 21 -5.70 -0.09 -0.23
CA ALA A 21 -4.89 -0.82 0.74
C ALA A 21 -3.77 0.08 1.29
N SER A 22 -4.14 1.17 1.98
CA SER A 22 -3.19 1.94 2.79
C SER A 22 -2.79 1.14 4.03
N PHE A 23 -1.54 1.27 4.49
CA PHE A 23 -1.08 0.62 5.73
C PHE A 23 -0.58 1.65 6.76
N THR A 24 -0.57 1.23 8.02
CA THR A 24 -0.11 2.03 9.15
C THR A 24 1.07 1.34 9.82
N VAL A 25 2.07 2.12 10.20
CA VAL A 25 3.22 1.71 11.00
C VAL A 25 3.11 2.37 12.35
N ASP A 26 2.86 1.58 13.38
CA ASP A 26 2.90 2.04 14.76
C ASP A 26 4.31 1.90 15.31
N TYR A 27 4.84 2.95 15.95
CA TYR A 27 6.17 2.89 16.55
C TYR A 27 6.15 1.96 17.76
N PRO A 28 6.93 0.87 17.76
CA PRO A 28 7.05 0.03 18.93
C PRO A 28 7.84 0.77 20.02
N ALA A 29 7.64 0.37 21.28
CA ALA A 29 8.42 0.91 22.40
C ALA A 29 9.90 0.49 22.34
N SER A 30 10.20 -0.67 21.75
CA SER A 30 11.54 -1.20 21.51
C SER A 30 11.53 -2.19 20.33
N ILE A 31 12.70 -2.44 19.76
CA ILE A 31 12.91 -3.46 18.72
C ILE A 31 13.83 -4.55 19.28
N THR A 32 13.34 -5.79 19.25
CA THR A 32 14.02 -6.95 19.85
C THR A 32 14.80 -7.79 18.85
N ALA A 33 14.57 -7.60 17.55
CA ALA A 33 15.28 -8.29 16.48
C ALA A 33 15.29 -7.47 15.19
N THR A 34 16.37 -7.61 14.42
CA THR A 34 16.47 -6.99 13.10
C THR A 34 15.53 -7.70 12.11
N THR A 35 14.62 -6.96 11.51
CA THR A 35 13.53 -7.48 10.67
C THR A 35 13.34 -6.67 9.40
N VAL A 36 12.76 -7.29 8.37
CA VAL A 36 12.36 -6.64 7.12
C VAL A 36 10.86 -6.85 6.94
N ALA A 37 10.11 -5.75 6.86
CA ALA A 37 8.69 -5.73 6.56
C ALA A 37 8.48 -5.31 5.11
N LYS A 38 7.83 -6.15 4.30
CA LYS A 38 7.56 -5.87 2.88
C LYS A 38 6.11 -5.49 2.67
N HIS A 39 5.89 -4.40 1.93
CA HIS A 39 4.58 -3.85 1.62
C HIS A 39 4.52 -3.47 0.14
N GLU A 40 3.30 -3.45 -0.40
CA GLU A 40 3.02 -2.93 -1.73
C GLU A 40 2.04 -1.77 -1.58
N LEU A 41 2.29 -0.68 -2.30
CA LEU A 41 1.35 0.42 -2.41
C LEU A 41 1.12 0.75 -3.89
N TYR A 42 -0.14 0.91 -4.25
CA TYR A 42 -0.60 1.37 -5.55
C TYR A 42 -0.76 2.89 -5.53
N GLY A 43 -0.83 3.50 -6.71
CA GLY A 43 -1.01 4.94 -6.82
C GLY A 43 -2.22 5.45 -6.03
N ASN A 44 -2.04 6.59 -5.33
CA ASN A 44 -2.96 7.20 -4.35
C ASN A 44 -3.12 6.48 -3.01
N GLU A 45 -2.47 5.34 -2.79
CA GLU A 45 -2.43 4.70 -1.47
C GLU A 45 -1.36 5.35 -0.58
N THR A 46 -1.44 5.09 0.72
CA THR A 46 -0.62 5.78 1.73
C THR A 46 0.00 4.82 2.73
N CYS A 47 1.18 5.19 3.22
CA CYS A 47 1.79 4.64 4.42
C CYS A 47 1.75 5.70 5.52
N THR A 48 1.07 5.43 6.63
CA THR A 48 1.02 6.35 7.77
C THR A 48 1.87 5.83 8.91
N LEU A 49 2.87 6.60 9.31
CA LEU A 49 3.70 6.37 10.48
C LEU A 49 3.05 7.09 11.67
N LYS A 50 2.53 6.32 12.62
CA LYS A 50 1.90 6.85 13.83
C LYS A 50 2.86 6.84 15.00
N SER A 51 3.16 8.02 15.53
CA SER A 51 3.92 8.14 16.75
C SER A 51 2.96 7.98 17.94
N VAL A 52 3.10 6.87 18.67
CA VAL A 52 2.42 6.70 19.96
C VAL A 52 2.93 7.83 20.89
N PRO A 53 2.06 8.52 21.67
CA PRO A 53 2.35 9.80 22.30
C PRO A 53 3.77 9.95 22.88
N PRO A 54 4.35 11.17 22.80
CA PRO A 54 5.79 11.46 22.82
C PRO A 54 6.55 11.17 24.12
N LYS A 55 5.98 10.40 25.06
CA LYS A 55 6.61 10.06 26.35
C LYS A 55 7.00 8.58 26.51
N ALA A 56 6.59 7.67 25.61
CA ALA A 56 6.83 6.23 25.82
C ALA A 56 7.87 5.58 24.89
N SER A 57 8.06 6.06 23.66
CA SER A 57 8.83 5.37 22.62
C SER A 57 10.08 6.11 22.14
N GLY A 58 10.61 7.09 22.91
CA GLY A 58 11.78 7.92 22.54
C GLY A 58 13.09 7.17 22.24
N ARG A 59 13.06 5.83 22.23
CA ARG A 59 14.17 4.96 21.82
C ARG A 59 14.12 4.62 20.34
N VAL A 60 12.95 4.60 19.71
CA VAL A 60 12.80 4.20 18.30
C VAL A 60 12.66 5.44 17.43
N VAL A 61 13.56 5.56 16.45
CA VAL A 61 13.62 6.69 15.52
C VAL A 61 13.55 6.21 14.08
N THR A 62 13.16 7.09 13.17
CA THR A 62 13.23 6.84 11.71
C THR A 62 14.60 7.15 11.15
N ASP A 63 15.00 6.35 10.18
CA ASP A 63 16.18 6.55 9.34
C ASP A 63 15.75 6.38 7.86
N PRO A 64 15.90 7.42 7.01
CA PRO A 64 16.48 8.72 7.32
C PRO A 64 15.63 9.52 8.31
N ALA A 65 16.28 10.35 9.13
CA ALA A 65 15.59 11.23 10.09
C ALA A 65 14.65 12.22 9.39
N GLU A 66 15.01 12.67 8.18
CA GLU A 66 14.23 13.56 7.32
C GLU A 66 13.32 12.75 6.37
N LEU A 67 12.60 11.75 6.88
CA LEU A 67 11.73 10.88 6.06
C LEU A 67 10.67 11.68 5.27
N SER A 68 10.28 12.87 5.73
CA SER A 68 9.39 13.78 5.01
C SER A 68 9.99 14.34 3.71
N LEU A 69 11.32 14.31 3.55
CA LEU A 69 12.01 14.88 2.39
C LEU A 69 12.66 13.81 1.51
N LYS A 70 13.14 12.74 2.13
CA LYS A 70 13.94 11.71 1.46
C LYS A 70 13.66 10.32 2.03
N ALA A 71 13.89 9.31 1.21
CA ALA A 71 13.83 7.90 1.59
C ALA A 71 14.93 7.12 0.89
N TYR A 72 15.19 5.90 1.32
CA TYR A 72 16.12 5.02 0.62
C TYR A 72 15.46 4.43 -0.63
N PRO A 73 16.16 4.33 -1.76
CA PRO A 73 15.62 3.66 -2.94
C PRO A 73 15.42 2.17 -2.69
N LEU A 74 14.31 1.63 -3.18
CA LEU A 74 14.16 0.20 -3.41
C LEU A 74 14.79 -0.13 -4.77
N LYS A 75 15.64 -1.15 -4.83
CA LYS A 75 16.24 -1.67 -6.06
C LYS A 75 15.95 -3.16 -6.15
N GLY A 76 15.13 -3.55 -7.12
CA GLY A 76 14.55 -4.90 -7.17
C GLY A 76 13.64 -5.13 -5.96
N ASP A 77 14.02 -6.09 -5.10
CA ASP A 77 13.29 -6.45 -3.88
C ASP A 77 14.10 -6.17 -2.59
N GLU A 78 15.10 -5.28 -2.68
CA GLU A 78 16.00 -4.91 -1.58
C GLU A 78 16.17 -3.39 -1.44
N CYS A 79 16.46 -2.93 -0.21
CA CYS A 79 16.73 -1.53 0.08
C CYS A 79 18.20 -1.19 -0.18
N ASP A 80 18.45 -0.13 -0.93
CA ASP A 80 19.77 0.47 -1.00
C ASP A 80 19.91 1.54 0.09
N LEU A 81 20.47 1.15 1.24
CA LEU A 81 20.66 2.00 2.41
C LEU A 81 21.92 2.89 2.33
N THR A 82 22.63 2.91 1.20
CA THR A 82 23.89 3.68 1.07
C THR A 82 23.68 5.19 0.96
N GLY A 83 22.49 5.63 0.52
CA GLY A 83 22.17 7.05 0.42
C GLY A 83 20.69 7.31 0.18
N ALA A 84 20.06 8.05 1.08
CA ALA A 84 18.67 8.48 0.91
C ALA A 84 18.56 9.50 -0.23
N GLN A 85 17.52 9.37 -1.04
CA GLN A 85 17.21 10.22 -2.18
C GLN A 85 15.93 10.99 -1.95
N THR A 86 15.81 12.16 -2.55
CA THR A 86 14.57 12.94 -2.47
C THR A 86 13.40 12.18 -3.10
N TRP A 87 12.19 12.42 -2.62
CA TRP A 87 11.00 11.79 -3.17
C TRP A 87 10.83 12.02 -4.68
N ALA A 88 11.18 13.21 -5.18
CA ALA A 88 11.14 13.52 -6.61
C ALA A 88 12.16 12.70 -7.43
N THR A 89 13.31 12.36 -6.85
CA THR A 89 14.31 11.48 -7.49
C THR A 89 13.81 10.03 -7.53
N LEU A 90 13.21 9.55 -6.44
CA LEU A 90 12.62 8.20 -6.38
C LEU A 90 11.42 8.07 -7.31
N PHE A 91 10.65 9.14 -7.44
CA PHE A 91 9.43 9.20 -8.25
C PHE A 91 9.46 10.27 -9.34
N PRO A 92 10.31 10.12 -10.37
CA PRO A 92 10.56 11.17 -11.36
C PRO A 92 9.37 11.45 -12.29
N LYS A 93 8.37 10.57 -12.32
CA LYS A 93 7.14 10.73 -13.13
C LYS A 93 5.99 11.38 -12.34
N ALA A 94 6.17 11.63 -11.04
CA ALA A 94 5.17 12.34 -10.26
C ALA A 94 5.06 13.80 -10.71
N SER A 95 3.92 14.44 -10.41
CA SER A 95 3.77 15.88 -10.60
C SER A 95 4.83 16.63 -9.79
N ALA A 96 5.39 17.72 -10.35
CA ALA A 96 6.39 18.53 -9.67
C ALA A 96 5.92 19.09 -8.31
N ASN A 97 4.59 19.25 -8.14
CA ASN A 97 3.98 19.74 -6.91
C ASN A 97 3.31 18.62 -6.09
N PHE A 98 3.65 17.35 -6.36
CA PHE A 98 3.07 16.25 -5.61
C PHE A 98 3.58 16.26 -4.16
N ASP A 99 2.63 16.26 -3.22
CA ASP A 99 2.91 16.23 -1.80
C ASP A 99 3.16 14.78 -1.34
N PHE A 100 4.41 14.35 -1.37
CA PHE A 100 4.80 12.98 -1.01
C PHE A 100 4.65 12.68 0.48
N ALA A 101 4.79 13.69 1.34
CA ALA A 101 4.78 13.49 2.78
C ALA A 101 4.10 14.65 3.49
N SER A 102 3.10 14.35 4.32
CA SER A 102 2.47 15.35 5.18
C SER A 102 2.64 14.97 6.65
N THR A 103 2.99 15.94 7.50
CA THR A 103 3.09 15.75 8.95
C THR A 103 1.86 16.29 9.64
N ALA A 104 1.19 15.48 10.47
CA ALA A 104 0.08 15.94 11.28
C ALA A 104 0.60 16.73 12.50
N LEU A 105 0.27 18.03 12.57
CA LEU A 105 0.75 19.00 13.57
C LEU A 105 0.55 18.60 15.05
N LYS A 106 -0.36 17.67 15.34
CA LYS A 106 -0.74 17.33 16.73
C LYS A 106 -0.13 16.03 17.26
N LEU A 107 0.40 15.16 16.41
CA LEU A 107 0.83 13.81 16.80
C LEU A 107 2.22 13.40 16.30
N SER A 108 2.91 14.26 15.56
CA SER A 108 4.18 13.91 14.87
C SER A 108 4.03 12.74 13.88
N ASP A 109 2.79 12.43 13.47
CA ASP A 109 2.52 11.39 12.47
C ASP A 109 2.97 11.86 11.09
N ILE A 110 3.64 10.97 10.35
CA ILE A 110 4.06 11.22 8.97
C ILE A 110 3.20 10.35 8.06
N THR A 111 2.52 10.96 7.09
CA THR A 111 1.80 10.23 6.05
C THR A 111 2.56 10.35 4.75
N LEU A 112 3.03 9.22 4.23
CA LEU A 112 3.68 9.08 2.94
C LEU A 112 2.64 8.68 1.90
N LYS A 113 2.60 9.39 0.77
CA LYS A 113 1.60 9.22 -0.30
C LYS A 113 2.25 8.69 -1.56
N MET A 114 1.62 7.71 -2.18
CA MET A 114 2.06 7.21 -3.48
C MET A 114 1.52 8.06 -4.62
N PRO A 115 2.38 8.53 -5.55
CA PRO A 115 1.90 9.24 -6.73
C PRO A 115 1.04 8.31 -7.61
N PRO A 116 -0.02 8.85 -8.26
CA PRO A 116 -0.90 8.06 -9.12
C PRO A 116 -0.19 7.51 -10.36
N GLN A 117 0.74 8.28 -10.91
CA GLN A 117 1.52 7.87 -12.06
C GLN A 117 2.82 7.24 -11.56
N GLY A 118 2.82 5.92 -11.46
CA GLY A 118 3.97 5.12 -11.03
C GLY A 118 5.18 5.39 -11.93
N GLY A 119 6.21 5.99 -11.36
CA GLY A 119 7.57 5.96 -11.87
C GLY A 119 8.46 5.83 -10.67
N GLY A 120 9.26 4.77 -10.58
CA GLY A 120 9.99 4.39 -9.36
C GLY A 120 9.62 2.97 -8.93
N GLU A 121 10.61 2.22 -8.42
CA GLU A 121 10.41 0.82 -7.99
C GLU A 121 9.78 0.73 -6.59
N GLY A 122 9.95 1.77 -5.79
CA GLY A 122 9.54 1.80 -4.40
C GLY A 122 10.47 2.64 -3.55
N TYR A 123 10.28 2.55 -2.25
CA TYR A 123 11.11 3.23 -1.27
C TYR A 123 11.29 2.38 -0.04
N CYS A 124 12.25 2.77 0.77
CA CYS A 124 12.58 2.16 2.02
C CYS A 124 12.78 3.20 3.12
N PHE A 125 12.43 2.80 4.34
CA PHE A 125 12.80 3.51 5.56
C PHE A 125 13.04 2.50 6.67
N VAL A 126 13.77 2.92 7.69
CA VAL A 126 14.15 2.04 8.80
C VAL A 126 13.65 2.64 10.10
N LEU A 127 13.02 1.82 10.93
CA LEU A 127 12.87 2.12 12.35
C LEU A 127 14.08 1.55 13.07
N LYS A 128 14.78 2.40 13.83
CA LYS A 128 15.99 2.03 14.56
C LYS A 128 15.76 2.23 16.05
N ASP A 129 15.99 1.17 16.82
CA ASP A 129 16.09 1.28 18.28
C ASP A 129 17.49 1.78 18.65
N THR A 130 17.53 2.97 19.23
CA THR A 130 18.76 3.65 19.65
C THR A 130 19.49 2.95 20.79
N THR A 131 18.83 2.06 21.54
CA THR A 131 19.42 1.32 22.66
C THR A 131 19.91 -0.07 22.23
N SER A 132 19.07 -0.86 21.57
CA SER A 132 19.42 -2.24 21.18
C SER A 132 20.18 -2.32 19.85
N GLN A 133 20.19 -1.24 19.07
CA GLN A 133 20.67 -1.20 17.68
C GLN A 133 19.92 -2.14 16.72
N HIS A 134 18.85 -2.80 17.16
CA HIS A 134 17.97 -3.56 16.27
C HIS A 134 17.13 -2.62 15.42
N THR A 135 16.78 -3.10 14.22
CA THR A 135 16.07 -2.31 13.23
C THR A 135 14.88 -3.06 12.64
N THR A 136 13.87 -2.32 12.20
CA THR A 136 12.84 -2.82 11.30
C THR A 136 12.91 -2.02 10.02
N THR A 137 13.34 -2.67 8.94
CA THR A 137 13.39 -2.06 7.61
C THR A 137 12.06 -2.27 6.90
N TYR A 138 11.42 -1.20 6.49
CA TYR A 138 10.20 -1.23 5.69
C TYR A 138 10.59 -1.09 4.21
N GLN A 139 10.25 -2.12 3.43
CA GLN A 139 10.37 -2.17 1.98
C GLN A 139 9.00 -1.94 1.38
N VAL A 140 8.82 -0.83 0.65
CA VAL A 140 7.54 -0.49 0.04
C VAL A 140 7.68 -0.49 -1.47
N LYS A 141 7.13 -1.51 -2.12
CA LYS A 141 7.09 -1.62 -3.58
C LYS A 141 5.99 -0.73 -4.16
N ALA A 142 6.34 0.02 -5.19
CA ALA A 142 5.43 0.95 -5.84
C ALA A 142 4.75 0.32 -7.06
N HIS A 143 3.44 0.50 -7.15
CA HIS A 143 2.65 0.09 -8.31
C HIS A 143 1.84 1.26 -8.88
N ALA A 144 1.54 1.20 -10.18
CA ALA A 144 0.60 2.15 -10.80
C ALA A 144 -0.81 2.00 -10.20
N VAL A 145 -1.68 2.99 -10.40
CA VAL A 145 -3.09 2.94 -9.94
C VAL A 145 -3.75 1.65 -10.44
N ARG A 146 -4.46 0.94 -9.54
CA ARG A 146 -5.34 -0.17 -9.92
C ARG A 146 -6.50 0.41 -10.74
N THR A 147 -6.52 0.16 -12.04
CA THR A 147 -7.77 0.28 -12.81
C THR A 147 -8.67 -0.87 -12.37
N ALA A 148 -9.80 -0.54 -11.72
CA ALA A 148 -10.86 -1.51 -11.55
C ALA A 148 -11.22 -2.01 -12.95
N ALA A 149 -10.92 -3.27 -13.27
CA ALA A 149 -11.33 -3.86 -14.52
C ALA A 149 -12.85 -3.76 -14.59
N ALA A 150 -13.35 -2.87 -15.44
CA ALA A 150 -14.77 -2.73 -15.68
C ALA A 150 -15.28 -4.13 -16.05
N VAL A 151 -16.18 -4.65 -15.24
CA VAL A 151 -16.96 -5.85 -15.52
C VAL A 151 -17.55 -5.62 -16.91
N ILE A 152 -17.04 -6.29 -17.93
CA ILE A 152 -17.68 -6.35 -19.24
C ILE A 152 -18.98 -7.11 -18.98
N PRO A 153 -20.18 -6.50 -19.03
CA PRO A 153 -21.37 -7.29 -19.06
C PRO A 153 -21.37 -7.92 -20.45
N PHE A 154 -20.89 -9.16 -20.54
CA PHE A 154 -21.25 -10.06 -21.63
C PHE A 154 -22.76 -10.30 -21.50
N VAL A 155 -23.55 -9.31 -21.88
CA VAL A 155 -24.99 -9.47 -22.11
C VAL A 155 -25.07 -10.41 -23.30
N GLY A 156 -25.27 -11.67 -22.96
CA GLY A 156 -25.25 -12.78 -23.89
C GLY A 156 -26.17 -12.52 -25.07
N ALA A 157 -25.58 -12.60 -26.26
CA ALA A 157 -26.28 -13.02 -27.45
C ALA A 157 -26.78 -14.46 -27.22
N LEU A 158 -27.98 -14.61 -26.67
CA LEU A 158 -28.66 -15.89 -26.52
C LEU A 158 -30.18 -15.66 -26.47
N SER A 159 -30.71 -15.04 -27.53
CA SER A 159 -32.14 -15.03 -27.81
C SER A 159 -32.36 -15.37 -29.27
N LEU A 160 -33.15 -16.43 -29.50
CA LEU A 160 -33.77 -16.87 -30.76
C LEU A 160 -33.01 -17.92 -31.60
N VAL A 161 -32.67 -19.04 -30.98
CA VAL A 161 -32.87 -20.36 -31.63
C VAL A 161 -33.94 -21.08 -30.81
N LEU A 162 -35.22 -20.91 -31.18
CA LEU A 162 -36.35 -21.79 -30.88
C LEU A 162 -37.64 -21.08 -31.36
N LEU A 163 -37.82 -21.01 -32.68
CA LEU A 163 -39.13 -20.86 -33.31
C LEU A 163 -39.09 -21.62 -34.64
N ASN A 164 -38.77 -22.91 -34.53
CA ASN A 164 -39.06 -23.92 -35.53
C ASN A 164 -39.60 -25.10 -34.75
N MET A 165 -40.90 -25.11 -34.51
CA MET A 165 -41.76 -26.25 -34.18
C MET A 165 -43.08 -25.71 -33.60
N TYR A 166 -43.93 -25.17 -34.47
CA TYR A 166 -45.36 -25.42 -34.37
C TYR A 166 -45.87 -25.66 -35.78
N SER A 167 -46.26 -26.91 -36.00
CA SER A 167 -47.15 -27.37 -37.07
C SER A 167 -48.54 -26.78 -36.91
#